data_AF-A0A7C5TLS7-F1
#
_entry.id   AF-A0A7C5TLS7-F1
#
_cell.length_a   1.000
_cell.length_b   1.000
_cell.length_c   1.000
_cell.angle_alpha   90.00
_cell.angle_beta   90.00
_cell.angle_gamma   90.00
#
_symmetry.space_group_name_H-M   'P 1'
#
loop_
_entity.id
_entity.type
_entity.pdbx_description
1 polymer ?
#
loop_
_entity_poly.entity_id
_entity_poly.type
_entity_poly.pdbx_seq_one_letter_code
_entity_poly.pdbx_strand_id
1 'polypeptide(L)' 'MRIRFKLWITDESGRVIIGKGGHQLLRKIEEKGSIAEAARELNS' A
#
# COMPACT_ATOMS: atom_id res chain seq x y z
N MET A 1 -21.66 6.93 -15.15
CA MET A 1 -21.55 6.79 -13.68
C MET A 1 -20.14 6.29 -13.34
N ARG A 2 -19.44 6.85 -12.34
CA ARG A 2 -18.07 6.42 -11.97
C ARG A 2 -18.04 5.96 -10.51
N ILE A 3 -17.93 4.66 -10.29
CA ILE A 3 -17.88 4.05 -8.94
C ILE A 3 -16.44 4.08 -8.44
N ARG A 4 -16.23 4.52 -7.21
CA ARG A 4 -14.94 4.41 -6.51
C ARG A 4 -15.10 3.47 -5.32
N PHE A 5 -14.30 2.43 -5.26
CA PHE A 5 -14.22 1.54 -4.10
C PHE A 5 -12.75 1.35 -3.68
N LYS A 6 -12.55 0.91 -2.45
CA LYS A 6 -11.24 0.54 -1.90
C LYS A 6 -11.25 -0.95 -1.60
N LEU A 7 -10.17 -1.64 -1.94
CA LEU A 7 -9.95 -3.04 -1.57
C LEU A 7 -8.95 -3.09 -0.42
N TRP A 8 -9.25 -3.92 0.58
CA TRP A 8 -8.39 -4.21 1.70
C TRP A 8 -8.34 -5.71 1.94
N ILE A 9 -7.16 -6.22 2.27
CA ILE A 9 -6.97 -7.56 2.81
C ILE A 9 -7.00 -7.41 4.32
N THR A 10 -7.88 -8.15 4.99
CA THR A 10 -8.03 -8.13 6.44
C THR A 10 -7.79 -9.52 7.03
N ASP A 11 -7.45 -9.58 8.31
CA ASP A 11 -7.56 -10.83 9.06
C ASP A 11 -9.01 -11.12 9.48
N GLU A 12 -9.22 -12.27 10.12
CA GLU A 12 -10.53 -12.72 10.63
C GLU A 12 -11.10 -11.80 11.72
N SER A 13 -10.25 -11.00 12.38
CA SER A 13 -10.66 -10.02 13.40
C SER A 13 -11.04 -8.66 12.79
N GLY A 14 -10.91 -8.50 11.48
CA GLY A 14 -11.18 -7.26 10.76
C GLY A 14 -10.03 -6.25 10.77
N ARG A 15 -8.83 -6.62 11.25
CA ARG A 15 -7.66 -5.74 11.14
C ARG A 15 -7.17 -5.72 9.70
N VAL A 16 -6.90 -4.53 9.18
CA VAL A 16 -6.37 -4.34 7.82
C VAL A 16 -4.90 -4.74 7.79
N ILE A 17 -4.58 -5.74 6.96
CA ILE A 17 -3.22 -6.21 6.69
C ILE A 17 -2.60 -5.40 5.55
N ILE A 18 -3.29 -5.33 4.40
CA ILE A 18 -2.82 -4.60 3.21
C ILE A 18 -3.97 -3.80 2.60
N GLY A 19 -3.69 -2.54 2.29
CA GLY A 19 -4.53 -1.70 1.45
C GLY A 19 -3.74 -1.09 0.29
N LYS A 20 -4.39 -0.21 -0.48
CA LYS A 20 -3.75 0.48 -1.61
C LYS A 20 -2.39 1.09 -1.26
N GLY A 21 -2.28 1.80 -0.13
CA GLY A 21 -1.03 2.43 0.31
C GLY A 21 0.08 1.41 0.60
N GLY A 22 -0.25 0.35 1.34
CA GLY A 22 0.70 -0.74 1.63
C GLY A 22 1.17 -1.44 0.35
N HIS A 23 0.27 -1.71 -0.59
CA HIS A 23 0.63 -2.26 -1.90
C HIS A 23 1.58 -1.35 -2.69
N GLN A 24 1.31 -0.04 -2.74
CA GLN A 24 2.16 0.93 -3.42
C GLN A 24 3.55 1.03 -2.79
N LEU A 25 3.63 0.97 -1.46
CA LEU A 25 4.90 0.96 -0.74
C LEU A 25 5.72 -0.29 -1.08
N LEU A 26 5.12 -1.47 -1.01
CA LEU A 26 5.80 -2.73 -1.34
C LEU A 26 6.35 -2.73 -2.77
N ARG A 27 5.58 -2.26 -3.74
CA ARG A 27 6.04 -2.09 -5.13
C ARG A 27 7.26 -1.18 -5.24
N LYS A 28 7.26 -0.03 -4.56
CA LYS A 28 8.43 0.86 -4.57
C LYS A 28 9.62 0.26 -3.83
N ILE A 29 9.40 -0.53 -2.78
CA ILE A 29 10.47 -1.26 -2.09
C ILE A 29 11.15 -2.24 -3.06
N GLU A 30 10.38 -3.00 -3.82
CA GLU A 30 10.92 -3.89 -4.86
C GLU A 30 11.68 -3.12 -5.94
N GLU A 31 11.15 -1.98 -6.39
CA GLU A 31 11.77 -1.16 -7.44
C GLU A 31 13.06 -0.47 -7.00
N LYS A 32 13.17 -0.05 -5.72
CA LYS A 32 14.33 0.72 -5.20
C LYS A 32 15.33 -0.13 -4.43
N GLY A 33 14.92 -1.30 -3.96
CA GLY A 33 15.69 -2.11 -3.00
C GLY A 33 15.84 -1.44 -1.63
N SER A 34 15.08 -0.38 -1.33
CA SER A 34 15.19 0.40 -0.09
C SER A 34 13.85 0.90 0.42
N ILE A 35 13.53 0.56 1.67
CA ILE A 35 12.30 1.00 2.35
C ILE A 35 12.30 2.51 2.58
N ALA A 36 13.44 3.08 2.99
CA ALA A 36 13.54 4.50 3.29
C ALA A 36 13.31 5.37 2.05
N GLU A 37 13.81 4.94 0.90
CA GLU A 37 13.59 5.67 -0.37
C GLU A 37 12.16 5.52 -0.86
N ALA A 38 11.60 4.31 -0.82
CA ALA A 38 10.21 4.05 -1.18
C ALA A 38 9.22 4.88 -0.35
N ALA A 39 9.47 5.01 0.96
CA ALA A 39 8.65 5.79 1.87
C ALA A 39 8.75 7.31 1.60
N ARG A 40 9.96 7.83 1.33
CA ARG A 40 10.16 9.23 0.94
C ARG A 40 9.35 9.58 -0.30
N GLU A 41 9.40 8.72 -1.32
CA GLU A 41 8.73 8.97 -2.61
C GLU A 41 7.19 8.81 -2.56
N LEU A 42 6.62 8.30 -1.47
CA LEU A 42 5.17 8.19 -1.30
C LEU A 42 4.57 9.27 -0.38
N ASN A 43 5.42 9.90 0.44
CA ASN A 43 5.04 11.01 1.32
C ASN A 43 5.38 12.39 0.73
N SER A 44 5.79 12.45 -0.54
CA SER A 44 6.11 13.68 -1.28
C SER A 44 4.93 14.20 -2.09
#